data_AF-A0AAW9DXH3-F1
#
_entry.id   AF-A0AAW9DXH3-F1
#
_cell.length_a   1.000
_cell.length_b   1.000
_cell.length_c   1.000
_cell.angle_alpha   90.00
_cell.angle_beta   90.00
_cell.angle_gamma   90.00
#
_symmetry.space_group_name_H-M   'P 1'
#
loop_
_entity.id
_entity.type
_entity.pdbx_description
1 polymer ?
#
loop_
_entity_poly.entity_id
_entity_poly.type
_entity_poly.pdbx_seq_one_letter_code
_entity_poly.pdbx_strand_id
1 'polypeptide(L)'
;MMRAIVICALLAGCAAPPPVTITKIKLVQPDIPAALLDCPGDPVVPVAARQSQVAAYIAQLWEAHAICANHLGAVRRTLQATASTRELWPELGDGLVRKVAYRGGWKPA
;
A
#
# COMPACT_ATOMS: atom_id res chain seq x y z
N MET A 1 45.63 48.19 -10.99
CA MET A 1 45.17 47.01 -11.77
C MET A 1 45.10 45.71 -10.98
N MET A 2 45.91 45.48 -9.91
CA MET A 2 45.87 44.24 -9.11
C MET A 2 44.62 44.01 -8.24
N ARG A 3 43.83 45.05 -7.92
CA ARG A 3 42.62 44.92 -7.07
C ARG A 3 41.43 44.23 -7.76
N ALA A 4 41.33 44.28 -9.09
CA ALA A 4 40.22 43.68 -9.81
C ALA A 4 40.32 42.14 -9.88
N ILE A 5 41.53 41.59 -9.85
CA ILE A 5 41.77 40.15 -9.98
C ILE A 5 41.34 39.41 -8.70
N VAL A 6 41.51 40.02 -7.53
CA VAL A 6 41.14 39.43 -6.24
C VAL A 6 39.62 39.30 -6.11
N ILE A 7 38.85 40.26 -6.63
CA ILE A 7 37.38 40.23 -6.56
C ILE A 7 36.82 39.12 -7.46
N CYS A 8 37.36 38.93 -8.66
CA CYS A 8 36.94 37.85 -9.56
C CYS A 8 37.22 36.45 -9.00
N ALA A 9 38.30 36.27 -8.22
CA ALA A 9 38.62 34.99 -7.59
C ALA A 9 37.65 34.60 -6.46
N LEU A 10 37.08 35.58 -5.76
CA LEU A 10 36.08 35.34 -4.70
C LEU A 10 34.70 34.93 -5.27
N LEU A 11 34.37 35.33 -6.50
CA LEU A 11 33.09 35.03 -7.16
C LEU A 11 33.05 33.63 -7.80
N ALA A 12 34.19 33.01 -8.09
CA ALA A 12 34.26 31.70 -8.73
C ALA A 12 34.08 30.51 -7.77
N GLY A 13 33.94 30.76 -6.46
CA GLY A 13 33.87 29.72 -5.42
C GLY A 13 32.50 29.07 -5.19
N CYS A 14 31.44 29.47 -5.89
CA CYS A 14 30.06 29.03 -5.62
C CYS A 14 29.56 27.91 -6.56
N ALA A 15 30.43 27.01 -6.97
CA ALA A 15 30.05 25.80 -7.70
C ALA A 15 30.23 24.56 -6.80
N ALA A 16 29.42 24.48 -5.74
CA ALA A 16 29.32 23.25 -4.97
C ALA A 16 28.71 22.16 -5.88
N PRO A 17 29.33 20.98 -6.00
CA PRO A 17 28.78 19.90 -6.81
C PRO A 17 27.38 19.52 -6.29
N PRO A 18 26.41 19.28 -7.18
CA PRO A 18 25.05 18.96 -6.78
C PRO A 18 25.06 17.69 -5.93
N PRO A 19 24.37 17.68 -4.77
CA PRO A 19 24.32 16.50 -3.92
C PRO A 19 23.64 15.36 -4.68
N VAL A 20 24.39 14.28 -4.91
CA VAL A 20 23.87 13.07 -5.55
C VAL A 20 22.99 12.34 -4.54
N THR A 21 21.69 12.63 -4.55
CA THR A 21 20.73 11.91 -3.71
C THR A 21 20.52 10.51 -4.31
N ILE A 22 21.24 9.52 -3.77
CA ILE A 22 20.96 8.11 -4.06
C ILE A 22 19.64 7.77 -3.36
N THR A 23 18.52 7.98 -4.05
CA THR A 23 17.20 7.55 -3.61
C THR A 23 17.09 6.04 -3.79
N LYS A 24 17.53 5.29 -2.77
CA LYS A 24 17.25 3.84 -2.71
C LYS A 24 15.74 3.64 -2.59
N ILE A 25 15.10 3.32 -3.70
CA ILE A 25 13.70 2.90 -3.73
C ILE A 25 13.62 1.55 -3.01
N LYS A 26 13.15 1.56 -1.75
CA LYS A 26 12.76 0.33 -1.06
C LYS A 26 11.32 0.03 -1.40
N LEU A 27 11.07 -1.12 -2.05
CA LEU A 27 9.71 -1.65 -2.13
C LEU A 27 9.32 -2.15 -0.74
N VAL A 28 8.44 -1.41 -0.07
CA VAL A 28 7.79 -1.85 1.16
C VAL A 28 6.54 -2.61 0.74
N GLN A 29 6.58 -3.93 0.87
CA GLN A 29 5.37 -4.74 0.75
C GLN A 29 4.71 -4.76 2.14
N PRO A 30 3.45 -4.33 2.27
CA PRO A 30 2.76 -4.40 3.55
C PRO A 30 2.57 -5.88 3.91
N ASP A 31 3.06 -6.25 5.09
CA ASP A 31 2.84 -7.58 5.65
C ASP A 31 1.38 -7.67 6.10
N ILE A 32 0.57 -8.42 5.35
CA ILE A 32 -0.84 -8.66 5.68
C ILE A 32 -0.91 -10.05 6.28
N PRO A 33 -1.28 -10.19 7.57
CA PRO A 33 -1.38 -11.50 8.18
C PRO A 33 -2.44 -12.34 7.46
N ALA A 34 -2.08 -13.56 7.08
CA ALA A 34 -2.95 -14.47 6.32
C ALA A 34 -4.30 -14.73 7.01
N ALA A 35 -4.35 -14.64 8.35
CA ALA A 35 -5.58 -14.76 9.13
C ALA A 35 -6.65 -13.72 8.76
N LEU A 36 -6.27 -12.55 8.23
CA LEU A 36 -7.22 -11.53 7.74
C LEU A 36 -7.76 -11.85 6.33
N LEU A 37 -7.14 -12.80 5.63
CA LEU A 37 -7.59 -13.25 4.32
C LEU A 37 -8.49 -14.49 4.42
N ASP A 38 -8.62 -15.06 5.63
CA ASP A 38 -9.52 -16.16 5.90
C ASP A 38 -10.86 -15.65 6.39
N CYS A 39 -11.93 -16.16 5.80
CA CYS A 39 -13.30 -15.85 6.18
C CYS A 39 -13.99 -17.15 6.60
N PRO A 40 -14.84 -17.10 7.64
CA PRO A 40 -15.62 -18.27 8.03
C PRO A 40 -16.44 -18.76 6.83
N GLY A 41 -16.45 -20.08 6.65
CA GLY A 41 -17.23 -20.71 5.58
C GLY A 41 -18.72 -20.48 5.75
N ASP A 42 -19.46 -20.58 4.65
CA ASP A 42 -20.90 -20.40 4.67
C ASP A 42 -21.57 -21.48 5.55
N PRO A 43 -22.54 -21.10 6.40
CA PRO A 43 -23.30 -22.06 7.19
C PRO A 43 -24.09 -23.00 6.26
N VAL A 44 -24.26 -24.25 6.68
CA VAL A 44 -25.02 -25.24 5.90
C VAL A 44 -26.50 -24.85 5.87
N VAL A 45 -27.08 -24.75 4.68
CA VAL A 45 -28.50 -24.46 4.50
C VAL A 45 -29.34 -25.59 5.13
N PRO A 46 -30.18 -25.31 6.14
CA PRO A 46 -30.99 -26.35 6.75
C PRO A 46 -32.15 -26.73 5.84
N VAL A 47 -32.50 -28.03 5.83
CA VAL A 47 -33.82 -28.47 5.36
C VAL A 47 -34.84 -28.06 6.43
N ALA A 48 -35.39 -26.86 6.30
CA ALA A 48 -36.17 -26.22 7.35
C ALA A 48 -37.60 -26.78 7.39
N ALA A 49 -37.98 -27.35 8.55
CA ALA A 49 -39.36 -27.71 8.86
C ALA A 49 -40.07 -26.62 9.67
N ARG A 50 -39.32 -25.69 10.27
CA ARG A 50 -39.82 -24.65 11.18
C ARG A 50 -39.18 -23.29 10.88
N GLN A 51 -39.96 -22.21 11.04
CA GLN A 51 -39.51 -20.84 10.83
C GLN A 51 -38.33 -20.45 11.75
N SER A 52 -38.28 -21.00 12.98
CA SER A 52 -37.18 -20.75 13.90
C SER A 52 -35.82 -21.26 13.37
N GLN A 53 -35.80 -22.32 12.57
CA GLN A 53 -34.57 -22.84 11.97
C GLN A 53 -34.06 -21.90 10.87
N VAL A 54 -34.98 -21.32 10.09
CA VAL A 54 -34.65 -20.31 9.08
C VAL A 54 -34.08 -19.06 9.76
N ALA A 55 -34.71 -18.59 10.83
CA ALA A 55 -34.23 -17.43 11.58
C ALA A 55 -32.82 -17.66 12.17
N ALA A 56 -32.56 -18.84 12.74
CA ALA A 56 -31.23 -19.20 13.24
C ALA A 56 -30.17 -19.26 12.13
N TYR A 57 -30.51 -19.84 10.99
CA TYR A 57 -29.63 -19.88 9.82
C TYR A 57 -29.27 -18.47 9.33
N ILE A 58 -30.26 -17.59 9.20
CA ILE A 58 -30.02 -16.20 8.78
C ILE A 58 -29.10 -15.50 9.80
N ALA A 59 -29.33 -15.68 11.10
CA ALA A 59 -28.48 -15.07 12.12
C ALA A 59 -27.00 -15.50 11.98
N GLN A 60 -26.76 -16.80 11.78
CA GLN A 60 -25.40 -17.34 11.58
C GLN A 60 -24.76 -16.81 10.29
N LEU A 61 -25.54 -16.71 9.21
CA LEU A 61 -25.05 -16.17 7.94
C LEU A 61 -24.62 -14.70 8.09
N TRP A 62 -25.39 -13.91 8.82
CA TRP A 62 -25.07 -12.50 9.09
C TRP A 62 -23.82 -12.34 9.95
N GLU A 63 -23.66 -13.19 10.96
CA GLU A 63 -22.47 -13.20 11.81
C GLU A 63 -21.20 -13.54 11.00
N ALA A 64 -21.25 -14.58 10.18
CA ALA A 64 -20.15 -14.96 9.29
C ALA A 64 -19.78 -13.81 8.32
N HIS A 65 -20.79 -13.15 7.74
CA HIS A 65 -20.57 -12.02 6.85
C HIS A 65 -19.94 -10.81 7.56
N ALA A 66 -20.39 -10.51 8.78
CA ALA A 66 -19.86 -9.40 9.58
C ALA A 66 -18.37 -9.60 9.91
N ILE A 67 -17.95 -10.83 10.24
CA ILE A 67 -16.54 -11.16 10.49
C ILE A 67 -15.70 -10.89 9.23
N CYS A 68 -16.14 -11.39 8.08
CA CYS A 68 -15.43 -11.22 6.82
C CYS A 68 -15.33 -9.74 6.41
N ALA A 69 -16.42 -8.98 6.57
CA ALA A 69 -16.42 -7.54 6.30
C ALA A 69 -15.43 -6.77 7.19
N ASN A 70 -15.33 -7.15 8.47
CA ASN A 70 -14.38 -6.55 9.41
C ASN A 70 -12.92 -6.86 9.02
N HIS A 71 -12.62 -8.09 8.62
CA HIS A 71 -11.29 -8.48 8.14
C HIS A 71 -10.88 -7.68 6.89
N LEU A 72 -11.77 -7.60 5.89
CA LEU A 72 -11.52 -6.81 4.68
C LEU A 72 -11.40 -5.30 4.96
N GLY A 73 -12.15 -4.79 5.94
CA GLY A 73 -12.01 -3.42 6.42
C GLY A 73 -10.64 -3.15 7.03
N ALA A 74 -10.10 -4.10 7.81
CA ALA A 74 -8.75 -4.01 8.35
C ALA A 74 -7.68 -4.02 7.25
N VAL A 75 -7.78 -4.93 6.28
CA VAL A 75 -6.89 -4.98 5.11
C VAL A 75 -6.90 -3.67 4.34
N ARG A 76 -8.10 -3.10 4.09
CA ARG A 76 -8.24 -1.81 3.42
C ARG A 76 -7.51 -0.68 4.15
N ARG A 77 -7.62 -0.61 5.48
CA ARG A 77 -6.93 0.40 6.29
C ARG A 77 -5.41 0.26 6.19
N THR A 78 -4.87 -0.95 6.22
CA THR A 78 -3.43 -1.21 6.06
C THR A 78 -2.92 -0.77 4.68
N LEU A 79 -3.68 -1.07 3.63
CA LEU A 79 -3.34 -0.65 2.26
C LEU A 79 -3.41 0.87 2.08
N GLN A 80 -4.41 1.54 2.65
CA GLN A 80 -4.55 2.99 2.60
C GLN A 80 -3.44 3.70 3.39
N ALA A 81 -3.07 3.19 4.57
CA ALA A 81 -1.94 3.72 5.33
C ALA A 81 -0.65 3.66 4.51
N THR A 82 -0.40 2.54 3.83
CA THR A 82 0.76 2.36 2.93
C THR A 82 0.69 3.31 1.72
N ALA A 83 -0.50 3.57 1.18
CA ALA A 83 -0.70 4.50 0.07
C ALA A 83 -0.43 5.97 0.46
N SER A 84 -0.86 6.41 1.64
CA SER A 84 -0.61 7.79 2.12
C SER A 84 0.88 8.09 2.30
N THR A 85 1.69 7.07 2.64
CA THR A 85 3.15 7.21 2.67
C THR A 85 3.75 7.46 1.28
N ARG A 86 3.05 7.06 0.21
CA ARG A 86 3.44 7.27 -1.19
C ARG A 86 3.16 8.70 -1.67
N GLU A 87 2.09 9.32 -1.18
CA GLU A 87 1.77 10.74 -1.44
C GLU A 87 2.75 11.70 -0.75
N LEU A 88 3.45 11.26 0.29
CA LEU A 88 4.49 12.06 0.94
C LEU A 88 5.74 12.30 0.07
N TRP A 89 5.80 11.74 -1.14
CA TRP A 89 6.89 11.90 -2.11
C TRP A 89 6.39 12.53 -3.44
N PRO A 90 6.06 13.84 -3.46
CA PRO A 90 5.59 14.52 -4.68
C PRO A 90 6.66 14.71 -5.77
N GLU A 91 7.94 14.49 -5.48
CA GLU A 91 9.06 14.74 -6.41
C GLU A 91 9.39 13.55 -7.34
N LEU A 92 8.79 12.37 -7.14
CA LEU A 92 9.03 11.19 -7.98
C LEU A 92 7.90 11.04 -9.00
N GLY A 93 8.02 11.83 -10.06
CA GLY A 93 7.04 11.96 -11.15
C GLY A 93 6.38 10.65 -11.61
N ASP A 94 5.09 10.79 -11.92
CA ASP A 94 4.06 9.78 -12.21
C ASP A 94 4.40 8.70 -13.27
N GLY A 95 5.54 8.82 -13.96
CA GLY A 95 5.96 7.91 -15.02
C GLY A 95 6.54 6.58 -14.55
N LEU A 96 7.11 6.51 -13.34
CA LEU A 96 7.84 5.30 -12.90
C LEU A 96 6.97 4.33 -12.09
N VAL A 97 5.97 4.81 -11.36
CA VAL A 97 5.15 3.98 -10.45
C VAL A 97 4.30 2.96 -11.23
N ARG A 98 3.77 3.33 -12.40
CA ARG A 98 3.02 2.38 -13.25
C ARG A 98 3.88 1.35 -13.97
N LYS A 99 5.16 1.64 -14.26
CA LYS A 99 6.02 0.71 -15.01
C LYS A 99 6.62 -0.42 -14.17
N VAL A 100 6.68 -0.27 -12.84
CA VAL A 100 7.20 -1.33 -11.95
C VAL A 100 6.12 -2.37 -11.61
N ALA A 101 4.83 -2.05 -11.80
CA ALA A 101 3.72 -2.96 -11.52
C ALA A 101 3.63 -4.19 -12.46
N TYR A 102 4.32 -4.19 -13.61
CA TYR A 102 4.18 -5.27 -14.62
C TYR A 102 5.51 -5.63 -15.31
N ARG A 103 6.59 -5.87 -14.55
CA ARG A 103 7.82 -6.46 -15.12
C ARG A 103 8.30 -7.75 -14.47
N GLY A 104 7.65 -8.19 -13.39
CA GLY A 104 7.88 -9.51 -12.80
C GLY A 104 6.72 -10.43 -13.19
N GLY A 105 6.94 -11.27 -14.20
CA GLY A 105 5.96 -12.27 -14.63
C GLY A 105 5.48 -13.12 -13.46
N TRP A 106 4.19 -13.00 -13.14
CA TRP A 106 3.48 -13.95 -12.30
C TRP A 106 3.29 -15.23 -13.12
N LYS A 107 4.07 -16.28 -12.83
CA LYS A 107 3.71 -17.64 -13.22
C LYS A 107 2.93 -18.27 -12.06
N PRO A 108 1.64 -18.61 -12.23
CA PRO A 108 1.03 -19.56 -11.32
C PRO A 108 1.70 -20.92 -11.53
N ALA A 109 1.95 -21.62 -10.43
CA ALA A 109 2.35 -23.02 -10.43
C ALA A 109 1.22 -23.90 -11.01
#